data_AF-A0A528UD44-F1
#
_entry.id   AF-A0A528UD44-F1
#
_cell.length_a   1.000
_cell.length_b   1.000
_cell.length_c   1.000
_cell.angle_alpha   90.00
_cell.angle_beta   90.00
_cell.angle_gamma   90.00
#
_symmetry.space_group_name_H-M   'P 1'
#
loop_
_entity.id
_entity.type
_entity.pdbx_description
1 polymer ?
#
loop_
_entity_poly.entity_id
_entity_poly.type
_entity_poly.pdbx_seq_one_letter_code
_entity_poly.pdbx_strand_id
1 'polypeptide(L)' 'MNHIVTLDSRQEAVLQAIADRFIARHKGDAVRALKEMIVLNGHLQEQLDAVEGSRRATR' A
#
# COMPACT_ATOMS: atom_id res chain seq x y z
N MET A 1 0.87 11.11 8.61
CA MET A 1 0.07 11.14 7.37
C MET A 1 0.38 12.40 6.54
N ASN A 2 1.65 12.79 6.38
CA ASN A 2 1.99 14.16 5.93
C ASN A 2 2.29 14.26 4.43
N HIS A 3 1.97 13.21 3.66
CA HIS A 3 2.22 13.15 2.22
C HIS A 3 0.98 12.54 1.55
N ILE A 4 -0.09 13.33 1.41
CA ILE A 4 -1.14 12.98 0.47
C ILE A 4 -0.49 13.11 -0.91
N VAL A 5 -0.26 11.98 -1.57
CA VAL A 5 0.33 11.96 -2.91
C VAL A 5 -0.72 12.49 -3.87
N THR A 6 -0.50 13.68 -4.43
CA THR A 6 -1.29 14.20 -5.54
C THR A 6 -0.84 13.52 -6.83
N LEU A 7 -1.76 12.81 -7.48
CA LEU A 7 -1.51 12.14 -8.75
C LEU A 7 -2.06 13.01 -9.88
N ASP A 8 -1.35 13.06 -11.02
CA ASP A 8 -1.93 13.58 -12.25
C ASP A 8 -2.89 12.56 -12.88
N SER A 9 -3.73 12.98 -13.83
CA SER A 9 -4.76 12.11 -14.43
C SER A 9 -4.20 10.84 -15.08
N ARG A 10 -2.95 10.86 -15.57
CA ARG A 10 -2.31 9.68 -16.13
C ARG A 10 -1.89 8.71 -15.02
N GLN A 11 -1.33 9.25 -13.94
CA GLN A 11 -0.96 8.46 -12.76
C GLN A 11 -2.19 7.85 -12.08
N GLU A 12 -3.30 8.60 -11.99
CA GLU A 12 -4.58 8.09 -11.51
C GLU A 12 -5.09 6.93 -12.38
N ALA A 13 -5.07 7.07 -13.70
CA ALA A 13 -5.52 6.01 -14.61
C ALA A 13 -4.67 4.73 -14.48
N VAL A 14 -3.35 4.87 -14.30
CA VAL A 14 -2.46 3.72 -14.06
C VAL A 14 -2.77 3.07 -12.71
N LEU A 15 -2.96 3.87 -11.65
CA LEU A 15 -3.31 3.35 -10.33
C LEU A 15 -4.67 2.63 -10.36
N GLN A 16 -5.66 3.18 -11.07
CA GLN A 16 -6.97 2.57 -11.25
C GLN A 16 -6.85 1.21 -11.95
N ALA A 17 -6.08 1.11 -13.04
CA ALA A 17 -5.87 -0.16 -13.74
C ALA A 17 -5.20 -1.23 -12.85
N ILE A 18 -4.32 -0.81 -11.94
CA ILE A 18 -3.71 -1.73 -10.95
C ILE A 18 -4.75 -2.15 -9.91
N ALA A 19 -5.54 -1.21 -9.40
CA ALA A 19 -6.60 -1.48 -8.44
C ALA A 19 -7.64 -2.46 -9.00
N ASP A 20 -8.09 -2.26 -10.25
CA ASP A 20 -9.04 -3.15 -10.91
C ASP A 20 -8.50 -4.58 -11.02
N ARG A 21 -7.23 -4.73 -11.40
CA ARG A 21 -6.57 -6.05 -11.45
C ARG A 21 -6.42 -6.68 -10.08
N PHE A 22 -6.20 -5.88 -9.04
CA PHE A 22 -6.11 -6.38 -7.67
C PHE A 22 -7.48 -6.87 -7.19
N ILE A 23 -8.52 -6.07 -7.35
CA ILE A 23 -9.92 -6.42 -7.01
C ILE A 23 -10.37 -7.66 -7.78
N ALA A 24 -9.99 -7.82 -9.05
CA ALA A 24 -10.30 -9.01 -9.83
C ALA A 24 -9.73 -10.30 -9.21
N ARG A 25 -8.56 -10.25 -8.57
CA ARG A 25 -7.99 -11.39 -7.82
C ARG A 25 -8.85 -11.78 -6.61
N HIS A 26 -9.57 -10.82 -6.04
CA HIS A 26 -10.53 -11.03 -4.96
C HIS A 26 -11.96 -11.27 -5.46
N LYS A 27 -12.12 -11.73 -6.72
CA LYS A 27 -13.42 -12.04 -7.34
C LYS A 27 -14.39 -10.86 -7.36
N GLY A 28 -13.87 -9.63 -7.41
CA GLY A 28 -14.69 -8.42 -7.40
C GLY A 28 -15.03 -7.90 -5.99
N ASP A 29 -14.64 -8.59 -4.92
CA ASP A 29 -14.87 -8.11 -3.54
C ASP A 29 -13.85 -7.03 -3.16
N ALA A 30 -14.19 -5.78 -3.50
CA ALA A 30 -13.35 -4.63 -3.24
C ALA A 30 -13.11 -4.39 -1.73
N VAL A 31 -14.09 -4.69 -0.88
CA VAL A 31 -13.97 -4.49 0.58
C VAL A 31 -12.97 -5.49 1.16
N ARG A 32 -13.02 -6.75 0.73
CA ARG A 32 -12.05 -7.77 1.13
C ARG A 32 -10.65 -7.42 0.64
N ALA A 33 -10.52 -7.03 -0.64
CA ALA A 33 -9.25 -6.60 -1.22
C ALA A 33 -8.62 -5.45 -0.41
N LEU A 34 -9.42 -4.43 -0.08
CA LEU A 34 -8.99 -3.29 0.71
C LEU A 34 -8.52 -3.69 2.11
N LYS A 35 -9.26 -4.56 2.81
CA LYS A 35 -8.89 -5.05 4.15
C LYS A 35 -7.54 -5.77 4.12
N GLU A 36 -7.33 -6.63 3.13
CA GLU A 36 -6.08 -7.37 2.98
C GLU A 36 -4.90 -6.43 2.68
N MET A 37 -5.10 -5.44 1.80
CA MET A 37 -4.09 -4.42 1.53
C MET A 37 -3.73 -3.58 2.77
N ILE A 38 -4.71 -3.23 3.61
CA ILE A 38 -4.45 -2.49 4.86
C ILE A 38 -3.61 -3.33 5.82
N VAL A 39 -3.95 -4.61 6.01
CA VAL A 39 -3.19 -5.52 6.87
C VAL A 39 -1.77 -5.70 6.34
N LEU A 40 -1.60 -5.93 5.04
CA LEU A 40 -0.30 -6.06 4.40
C LEU A 40 0.55 -4.80 4.59
N ASN A 41 -0.03 -3.61 4.35
CA ASN A 41 0.68 -2.34 4.50
C ASN A 41 1.10 -2.11 5.95
N GLY A 42 0.27 -2.47 6.94
CA GLY A 42 0.63 -2.41 8.35
C GLY A 42 1.84 -3.28 8.67
N HIS A 43 1.83 -4.53 8.21
CA HIS A 43 2.97 -5.43 8.43
C HIS A 43 4.25 -4.97 7.73
N LEU A 44 4.13 -4.42 6.52
CA LEU A 44 5.27 -3.84 5.81
C LEU A 44 5.83 -2.62 6.55
N GLN A 45 4.98 -1.77 7.13
CA GLN A 45 5.42 -0.66 7.97
C GLN A 45 6.16 -1.16 9.22
N GLU A 46 5.63 -2.18 9.91
CA GLU A 46 6.31 -2.79 11.07
C GLU A 46 7.71 -3.31 10.70
N GLN A 47 7.84 -3.96 9.53
CA GLN A 47 9.14 -4.44 9.05
C GLN A 47 10.09 -3.30 8.69
N LEU A 48 9.58 -2.24 8.04
CA LEU A 48 10.38 -1.05 7.72
C LEU A 48 10.86 -0.37 9.00
N ASP A 49 9.98 -0.18 9.97
CA ASP A 49 10.30 0.42 11.27
C ASP A 49 11.34 -0.41 12.03
N ALA A 50 11.24 -1.75 11.98
CA ALA A 50 12.23 -2.63 12.59
C ALA A 50 13.62 -2.48 11.94
N VAL A 51 13.68 -2.38 10.61
CA VAL A 51 14.94 -2.18 9.87
C VAL A 51 15.51 -0.78 10.11
N GLU A 52 14.68 0.26 10.12
CA GLU A 52 15.11 1.64 10.39
C GLU A 52 15.56 1.83 11.85
N GLY A 53 14.84 1.23 12.80
CA GLY A 53 15.22 1.18 14.20
C GLY A 53 16.56 0.48 14.41
N SER A 54 16.77 -0.65 13.72
CA SER A 54 18.05 -1.36 13.71
C SER A 54 19.19 -0.49 13.16
N ARG A 55 18.97 0.21 12.04
CA ARG A 55 19.97 1.13 11.44
C ARG A 55 20.34 2.30 12.34
N ARG A 56 19.41 2.82 13.15
CA ARG A 56 19.68 3.88 14.13
C ARG A 56 20.42 3.37 15.37
N ALA A 57 20.21 2.13 15.79
CA ALA A 57 20.90 1.55 16.95
C ALA A 57 22.37 1.20 16.67
N THR A 58 22.73 0.97 15.40
CA THR A 58 24.11 0.70 14.96
C THR A 58 24.95 1.94 14.63
N ARG A 59 24.39 3.15 14.78
CA ARG A 59 25.05 4.42 14.47
C ARG A 59 25.32 5.21 15.74
#